data_AF-A0AAN7ZRP3-F1
#
_entry.id   AF-A0AAN7ZRP3-F1
#
_cell.length_a   1.000
_cell.length_b   1.000
_cell.length_c   1.000
_cell.angle_alpha   90.00
_cell.angle_beta   90.00
_cell.angle_gamma   90.00
#
_symmetry.space_group_name_H-M   'P 1'
#
loop_
_entity.id
_entity.type
_entity.pdbx_description
1 polymer ?
#
loop_
_entity_poly.entity_id
_entity_poly.type
_entity_poly.pdbx_seq_one_letter_code
_entity_poly.pdbx_strand_id
1 'polypeptide(L)'
;MGITKNNRKESPRRPTRNTRSVQLVGRETKGEETRRKLASARSQGPDEPVASSRPRRRRNDGHSVTDDGVPMNNRHLQGQLRLDLGAFVSVSGRKSYLKSISADIMFTPDGAAQEEKVGYFLIYVVDKSVNDTVVVRKSGRKVNKTRTWISELLLPWVGGKLASLSMALRSLYEEDGTPLATFVERFGQMLIPTTMVYIDKLEIKSNLEGKGFGLVAMQSLHRLLPLVCGTDKDIGVLLQPDFIPKKDREAKRKGKQEELMLFYPKHGYEVIYQEEDTLPCFFLMGRLLKGEEGSGRKDADSDADEEDSEMMDLD
;
A
#
# COMPACT_ATOMS: atom_id res chain seq x y z
N MET A 1 -39.79 55.01 8.50
CA MET A 1 -40.18 54.37 7.24
C MET A 1 -40.14 52.86 7.45
N GLY A 2 -41.30 52.21 7.44
CA GLY A 2 -41.46 50.79 7.73
C GLY A 2 -42.74 50.23 7.09
N ILE A 3 -42.89 48.90 7.17
CA ILE A 3 -43.93 47.98 6.63
C ILE A 3 -43.41 47.24 5.35
N THR A 4 -42.79 46.03 5.42
CA THR A 4 -43.34 44.63 5.45
C THR A 4 -44.31 44.30 4.31
N LYS A 5 -44.40 43.13 3.63
CA LYS A 5 -43.93 41.73 3.73
C LYS A 5 -44.34 41.03 2.41
N ASN A 6 -43.68 39.92 2.02
CA ASN A 6 -44.26 38.65 1.53
C ASN A 6 -43.14 37.77 0.93
N ASN A 7 -42.54 36.83 1.67
CA ASN A 7 -42.98 35.43 1.89
C ASN A 7 -43.38 34.65 0.63
N ARG A 8 -42.46 33.81 0.12
CA ARG A 8 -42.81 32.45 -0.33
C ARG A 8 -41.73 31.47 0.10
N LYS A 9 -42.09 30.64 1.08
CA LYS A 9 -41.40 29.42 1.49
C LYS A 9 -41.57 28.37 0.39
N GLU A 10 -40.50 27.75 -0.05
CA GLU A 10 -40.53 26.37 -0.53
C GLU A 10 -39.40 25.59 0.15
N SER A 11 -39.80 24.63 0.99
CA SER A 11 -38.93 23.66 1.64
C SER A 11 -38.72 22.43 0.74
N PRO A 12 -37.64 21.66 0.95
CA PRO A 12 -37.04 20.82 -0.09
C PRO A 12 -37.75 19.47 -0.26
N ARG A 13 -37.95 19.07 -1.52
CA ARG A 13 -38.43 17.72 -1.88
C ARG A 13 -37.28 16.70 -1.75
N ARG A 14 -37.41 15.80 -0.77
CA ARG A 14 -36.61 14.56 -0.68
C ARG A 14 -36.86 13.66 -1.89
N PRO A 15 -35.83 13.13 -2.56
CA PRO A 15 -35.99 11.93 -3.36
C PRO A 15 -35.98 10.69 -2.46
N THR A 16 -37.03 9.90 -2.60
CA THR A 16 -37.31 8.64 -1.91
C THR A 16 -36.28 7.54 -2.24
N ARG A 17 -35.81 6.90 -1.17
CA ARG A 17 -35.08 5.63 -1.09
C ARG A 17 -35.77 4.55 -1.95
N ASN A 18 -35.08 4.04 -2.96
CA ASN A 18 -35.51 2.82 -3.66
C ASN A 18 -34.50 1.71 -3.36
N THR A 19 -34.85 0.90 -2.37
CA THR A 19 -34.20 -0.38 -2.05
C THR A 19 -34.72 -1.44 -3.02
N ARG A 20 -33.87 -1.85 -3.97
CA ARG A 20 -34.06 -3.12 -4.69
C ARG A 20 -32.92 -4.07 -4.35
N SER A 21 -33.23 -4.96 -3.44
CA SER A 21 -32.63 -6.26 -3.20
C SER A 21 -32.65 -7.07 -4.49
N VAL A 22 -31.47 -7.43 -5.01
CA VAL A 22 -31.33 -8.41 -6.09
C VAL A 22 -31.06 -9.76 -5.42
N GLN A 23 -32.05 -10.65 -5.56
CA GLN A 23 -32.02 -12.02 -5.09
C GLN A 23 -30.99 -12.84 -5.87
N LEU A 24 -30.24 -13.66 -5.13
CA LEU A 24 -29.51 -14.81 -5.65
C LEU A 24 -30.48 -15.75 -6.38
N VAL A 25 -30.22 -16.01 -7.65
CA VAL A 25 -30.78 -17.16 -8.34
C VAL A 25 -29.66 -18.14 -8.57
N GLY A 26 -29.70 -19.22 -7.79
CA GLY A 26 -28.90 -20.41 -8.03
C GLY A 26 -29.28 -21.06 -9.34
N ARG A 27 -28.27 -21.53 -10.06
CA ARG A 27 -28.45 -22.53 -11.11
C ARG A 27 -27.39 -23.60 -10.91
N GLU A 28 -27.82 -24.64 -10.23
CA GLU A 28 -27.19 -25.96 -10.29
C GLU A 28 -27.33 -26.48 -11.73
N THR A 29 -26.22 -26.91 -12.32
CA THR A 29 -26.25 -27.86 -13.42
C THR A 29 -25.37 -29.04 -13.04
N LYS A 30 -26.04 -30.13 -12.68
CA LYS A 30 -25.52 -31.49 -12.67
C LYS A 30 -24.88 -31.81 -14.02
N GLY A 31 -23.68 -32.37 -13.97
CA GLY A 31 -22.94 -32.92 -15.10
C GLY A 31 -22.02 -34.02 -14.59
N GLU A 32 -22.63 -35.15 -14.29
CA GLU A 32 -22.02 -36.39 -13.87
C GLU A 32 -21.46 -37.10 -15.11
N GLU A 33 -20.13 -37.24 -15.24
CA GLU A 33 -19.56 -38.27 -16.10
C GLU A 33 -18.38 -38.95 -15.41
N THR A 34 -18.71 -40.13 -14.88
CA THR A 34 -17.81 -41.10 -14.29
C THR A 34 -17.11 -41.88 -15.40
N ARG A 35 -15.78 -41.84 -15.49
CA ARG A 35 -15.00 -42.95 -16.07
C ARG A 35 -13.68 -43.15 -15.33
N ARG A 36 -13.66 -44.23 -14.55
CA ARG A 36 -12.49 -44.89 -13.98
C ARG A 36 -11.63 -45.49 -15.10
N LYS A 37 -10.30 -45.43 -14.95
CA LYS A 37 -9.40 -46.55 -15.18
C LYS A 37 -8.09 -46.37 -14.37
N LEU A 38 -7.89 -47.32 -13.46
CA LEU A 38 -6.64 -47.77 -12.82
C LEU A 38 -5.57 -48.10 -13.89
N ALA A 39 -4.28 -48.24 -13.64
CA ALA A 39 -3.32 -47.96 -12.57
C ALA A 39 -1.94 -48.28 -13.20
N SER A 40 -0.87 -47.63 -12.77
CA SER A 40 0.46 -48.24 -12.79
C SER A 40 1.32 -47.59 -11.71
N ALA A 41 1.68 -48.41 -10.72
CA ALA A 41 2.54 -48.08 -9.61
C ALA A 41 3.84 -48.89 -9.74
N ARG A 42 4.99 -48.19 -9.67
CA ARG A 42 6.34 -48.63 -9.26
C ARG A 42 7.30 -47.50 -9.64
N SER A 43 8.32 -47.10 -8.88
CA SER A 43 8.82 -47.46 -7.56
C SER A 43 9.79 -46.35 -7.11
N GLN A 44 9.78 -46.04 -5.81
CA GLN A 44 10.91 -45.66 -4.92
C GLN A 44 12.18 -45.01 -5.49
N GLY A 45 12.50 -43.82 -4.96
CA GLY A 45 13.82 -43.19 -4.86
C GLY A 45 13.76 -42.03 -3.85
N PRO A 46 14.76 -41.81 -2.99
CA PRO A 46 14.60 -41.18 -1.67
C PRO A 46 14.61 -39.65 -1.67
N ASP A 47 14.09 -39.12 -0.57
CA ASP A 47 13.94 -37.71 -0.17
C ASP A 47 15.15 -36.82 -0.50
N GLU A 48 14.93 -35.82 -1.36
CA GLU A 48 15.73 -34.59 -1.33
C GLU A 48 15.01 -33.56 -0.44
N PRO A 49 15.69 -32.94 0.54
CA PRO A 49 15.08 -31.92 1.36
C PRO A 49 14.83 -30.68 0.49
N VAL A 50 13.55 -30.35 0.32
CA VAL A 50 13.12 -29.04 -0.18
C VAL A 50 13.69 -27.98 0.75
N ALA A 51 14.79 -27.36 0.32
CA ALA A 51 15.37 -26.22 0.98
C ALA A 51 14.35 -25.09 0.95
N SER A 52 13.64 -24.92 2.07
CA SER A 52 12.87 -23.72 2.40
C SER A 52 13.84 -22.54 2.39
N SER A 53 13.96 -21.88 1.25
CA SER A 53 14.67 -20.61 1.08
C SER A 53 13.90 -19.51 1.80
N ARG A 54 14.03 -19.45 3.13
CA ARG A 54 13.61 -18.28 3.93
C ARG A 54 14.41 -17.07 3.44
N PRO A 55 13.77 -15.92 3.17
CA PRO A 55 14.50 -14.68 2.96
C PRO A 55 15.27 -14.34 4.24
N ARG A 56 16.60 -14.50 4.23
CA ARG A 56 17.46 -13.98 5.30
C ARG A 56 17.34 -12.45 5.27
N ARG A 57 16.81 -11.86 6.34
CA ARG A 57 16.87 -10.41 6.62
C ARG A 57 18.33 -9.96 6.60
N ARG A 58 18.79 -9.44 5.46
CA ARG A 58 20.00 -8.61 5.39
C ARG A 58 19.57 -7.15 5.54
N ARG A 59 20.27 -6.40 6.39
CA ARG A 59 20.14 -4.94 6.45
C ARG A 59 20.34 -4.39 5.03
N ASN A 60 19.35 -3.65 4.56
CA ASN A 60 19.16 -3.33 3.15
C ASN A 60 20.03 -2.12 2.74
N ASP A 61 21.33 -2.36 2.57
CA ASP A 61 22.28 -1.40 2.01
C ASP A 61 22.30 -1.54 0.48
N GLY A 62 21.31 -0.97 -0.20
CA GLY A 62 21.38 -0.67 -1.64
C GLY A 62 21.15 -1.82 -2.65
N HIS A 63 20.70 -2.99 -2.22
CA HIS A 63 20.38 -4.10 -3.14
C HIS A 63 18.94 -4.04 -3.66
N SER A 64 18.75 -4.31 -4.96
CA SER A 64 17.43 -4.46 -5.58
C SER A 64 16.71 -5.67 -5.00
N VAL A 65 15.42 -5.50 -4.69
CA VAL A 65 14.55 -6.58 -4.22
C VAL A 65 13.62 -6.97 -5.35
N THR A 66 13.52 -8.27 -5.61
CA THR A 66 12.72 -8.82 -6.71
C THR A 66 11.75 -9.86 -6.15
N ASP A 67 10.50 -9.87 -6.62
CA ASP A 67 9.52 -10.93 -6.32
C ASP A 67 9.85 -12.20 -7.10
N ASP A 68 9.46 -13.38 -6.60
CA ASP A 68 9.66 -14.67 -7.29
C ASP A 68 8.76 -14.83 -8.54
N GLY A 69 7.98 -13.80 -8.86
CA GLY A 69 7.00 -13.79 -9.94
C GLY A 69 5.65 -14.32 -9.49
N VAL A 70 4.58 -13.70 -9.98
CA VAL A 70 3.21 -14.11 -9.73
C VAL A 70 2.60 -14.62 -11.03
N PRO A 71 2.04 -15.84 -11.05
CA PRO A 71 1.37 -16.34 -12.23
C PRO A 71 0.15 -15.46 -12.55
N MET A 72 0.07 -15.03 -13.80
CA MET A 72 -1.09 -14.38 -14.39
C MET A 72 -1.76 -15.37 -15.33
N ASN A 73 -2.94 -15.86 -14.96
CA ASN A 73 -3.76 -16.71 -15.81
C ASN A 73 -5.16 -16.11 -15.91
N ASN A 74 -5.40 -15.32 -16.95
CA ASN A 74 -6.71 -14.76 -17.23
C ASN A 74 -7.01 -14.81 -18.74
N ARG A 75 -8.26 -14.49 -19.11
CA ARG A 75 -8.72 -14.56 -20.51
C ARG A 75 -7.92 -13.70 -21.52
N HIS A 76 -7.13 -12.74 -21.03
CA HIS A 76 -6.35 -11.83 -21.87
C HIS A 76 -4.87 -12.21 -21.93
N LEU A 77 -4.33 -12.85 -20.90
CA LEU A 77 -2.90 -13.04 -20.70
C LEU A 77 -2.60 -14.31 -19.90
N GLN A 78 -1.55 -15.00 -20.33
CA GLN A 78 -0.94 -16.13 -19.65
C GLN A 78 0.57 -15.87 -19.54
N GLY A 79 1.12 -15.96 -18.33
CA GLY A 79 2.51 -15.62 -18.06
C GLY A 79 2.80 -15.40 -16.58
N GLN A 80 3.94 -14.79 -16.30
CA GLN A 80 4.36 -14.40 -14.95
C GLN A 80 4.61 -12.90 -14.89
N LEU A 81 4.12 -12.26 -13.82
CA LEU A 81 4.39 -10.85 -13.52
C LEU A 81 5.38 -10.75 -12.37
N ARG A 82 6.42 -9.96 -12.55
CA ARG A 82 7.42 -9.68 -11.53
C ARG A 82 7.50 -8.19 -11.23
N LEU A 83 7.81 -7.86 -9.99
CA LEU A 83 8.22 -6.50 -9.63
C LEU A 83 9.72 -6.48 -9.35
N ASP A 84 10.42 -5.58 -10.04
CA ASP A 84 11.82 -5.29 -9.79
C ASP A 84 11.94 -3.95 -9.08
N LEU A 85 12.19 -3.99 -7.77
CA LEU A 85 12.40 -2.78 -7.00
C LEU A 85 13.84 -2.30 -7.16
N GLY A 86 13.98 -1.10 -7.70
CA GLY A 86 15.27 -0.42 -7.78
C GLY A 86 15.83 -0.04 -6.42
N ALA A 87 17.06 0.46 -6.42
CA ALA A 87 17.70 0.96 -5.21
C ALA A 87 16.98 2.21 -4.67
N PHE A 88 17.01 2.37 -3.35
CA PHE A 88 16.57 3.60 -2.72
C PHE A 88 17.43 4.78 -3.15
N VAL A 89 16.79 5.85 -3.60
CA VAL A 89 17.45 7.12 -3.94
C VAL A 89 17.03 8.18 -2.93
N SER A 90 18.00 8.85 -2.31
CA SER A 90 17.69 10.01 -1.45
C SER A 90 17.17 11.16 -2.31
N VAL A 91 15.95 11.63 -2.03
CA VAL A 91 15.25 12.63 -2.88
C VAL A 91 15.85 14.02 -2.74
N SER A 92 16.53 14.29 -1.63
CA SER A 92 17.34 15.48 -1.45
C SER A 92 18.53 15.08 -0.59
N GLY A 93 19.75 15.31 -1.07
CA GLY A 93 21.01 14.71 -0.58
C GLY A 93 21.43 14.98 0.88
N ARG A 94 20.49 15.31 1.77
CA ARG A 94 20.65 15.43 3.22
C ARG A 94 19.52 14.82 4.05
N LYS A 95 18.40 14.44 3.44
CA LYS A 95 17.21 13.99 4.18
C LYS A 95 17.23 12.47 4.31
N SER A 96 17.68 12.01 5.45
CA SER A 96 17.73 10.60 5.87
C SER A 96 16.33 9.98 5.97
N TYR A 97 15.33 10.79 6.30
CA TYR A 97 13.95 10.36 6.54
C TYR A 97 13.11 10.13 5.28
N LEU A 98 13.55 10.57 4.09
CA LEU A 98 12.79 10.44 2.85
C LEU A 98 13.63 9.79 1.74
N LYS A 99 13.10 8.70 1.19
CA LYS A 99 13.70 8.00 0.06
C LYS A 99 12.67 7.79 -1.04
N SER A 100 13.10 7.78 -2.30
CA SER A 100 12.28 7.35 -3.42
C SER A 100 12.73 5.98 -3.92
N ILE A 101 11.77 5.18 -4.39
CA ILE A 101 12.00 3.89 -5.05
C ILE A 101 11.19 3.87 -6.34
N SER A 102 11.80 3.37 -7.41
CA SER A 102 11.07 2.95 -8.61
C SER A 102 10.92 1.44 -8.58
N ALA A 103 9.70 0.93 -8.82
CA ALA A 103 9.47 -0.50 -8.95
C ALA A 103 8.96 -0.80 -10.36
N ASP A 104 9.79 -1.45 -11.17
CA ASP A 104 9.43 -1.80 -12.54
C ASP A 104 8.52 -3.02 -12.56
N ILE A 105 7.48 -2.98 -13.38
CA ILE A 105 6.54 -4.09 -13.57
C ILE A 105 7.00 -4.83 -14.81
N MET A 106 7.53 -6.03 -14.62
CA MET A 106 8.03 -6.90 -15.67
C MET A 106 7.03 -8.03 -15.93
N PHE A 107 6.84 -8.42 -17.18
CA PHE A 107 5.96 -9.51 -17.57
C PHE A 107 6.66 -10.46 -18.53
N THR A 108 6.51 -11.74 -18.27
CA THR A 108 7.06 -12.83 -19.08
C THR A 108 5.88 -13.68 -19.57
N PRO A 109 5.46 -13.56 -20.84
CA PRO A 109 4.43 -14.42 -21.40
C PRO A 109 4.82 -15.90 -21.33
N ASP A 110 3.84 -16.79 -21.18
CA ASP A 110 4.12 -18.24 -21.18
C ASP A 110 4.79 -18.66 -22.50
N GLY A 111 5.90 -19.39 -22.37
CA GLY A 111 6.71 -19.83 -23.52
C GLY A 111 7.60 -18.74 -24.14
N ALA A 112 7.57 -17.51 -23.64
CA ALA A 112 8.49 -16.46 -24.09
C ALA A 112 9.86 -16.60 -23.41
N ALA A 113 10.92 -16.31 -24.18
CA ALA A 113 12.29 -16.33 -23.68
C ALA A 113 12.73 -15.01 -23.01
N GLN A 114 11.94 -13.94 -23.15
CA GLN A 114 12.30 -12.59 -22.70
C GLN A 114 11.19 -11.95 -21.89
N GLU A 115 11.59 -11.16 -20.90
CA GLU A 115 10.71 -10.34 -20.08
C GLU A 115 10.52 -8.96 -20.72
N GLU A 116 9.31 -8.42 -20.61
CA GLU A 116 8.98 -7.07 -21.08
C GLU A 116 8.60 -6.16 -19.90
N LYS A 117 9.16 -4.95 -19.84
CA LYS A 117 8.68 -3.91 -18.94
C LYS A 117 7.30 -3.43 -19.38
N VAL A 118 6.28 -3.67 -18.59
CA VAL A 118 4.87 -3.33 -18.89
C VAL A 118 4.35 -2.13 -18.10
N GLY A 119 5.09 -1.68 -17.09
CA GLY A 119 4.72 -0.55 -16.25
C GLY A 119 5.76 -0.25 -15.18
N TYR A 120 5.43 0.66 -14.27
CA TYR A 120 6.24 0.94 -13.07
C TYR A 120 5.41 1.64 -11.98
N PHE A 121 5.96 1.61 -10.76
CA PHE A 121 5.55 2.44 -9.64
C PHE A 121 6.61 3.50 -9.34
N LEU A 122 6.16 4.69 -8.95
CA LEU A 122 7.00 5.67 -8.25
C LEU A 122 6.52 5.80 -6.80
N ILE A 123 7.43 5.54 -5.87
CA ILE A 123 7.11 5.38 -4.45
C ILE A 123 8.02 6.27 -3.62
N TYR A 124 7.46 6.93 -2.62
CA TYR A 124 8.20 7.64 -1.58
C TYR A 124 8.03 6.91 -0.25
N VAL A 125 9.14 6.65 0.42
CA VAL A 125 9.18 6.04 1.76
C VAL A 125 9.64 7.10 2.75
N VAL A 126 8.79 7.36 3.73
CA VAL A 126 9.02 8.30 4.83
C VAL A 126 9.24 7.50 6.12
N ASP A 127 10.42 7.64 6.69
CA ASP A 127 10.74 7.15 8.03
C ASP A 127 10.52 8.26 9.05
N LYS A 128 9.42 8.17 9.79
CA LYS A 128 9.02 9.15 10.80
C LYS A 128 9.85 9.08 12.07
N SER A 129 10.61 8.01 12.28
CA SER A 129 11.46 7.86 13.47
C SER A 129 12.71 8.75 13.41
N VAL A 130 13.06 9.18 12.20
CA VAL A 130 14.24 10.00 11.96
C VAL A 130 13.89 11.48 12.17
N ASN A 131 14.44 12.05 13.23
CA ASN A 131 14.40 13.49 13.49
C ASN A 131 15.77 14.10 13.18
N ASP A 132 15.82 15.07 12.28
CA ASP A 132 17.05 15.78 11.95
C ASP A 132 17.23 16.96 12.91
N THR A 133 18.34 16.98 13.65
CA THR A 133 18.69 18.14 14.48
C THR A 133 19.50 19.11 13.63
N VAL A 134 18.95 20.28 13.35
CA VAL A 134 19.66 21.32 12.58
C VAL A 134 20.13 22.42 13.51
N VAL A 135 21.42 22.76 13.43
CA VAL A 135 21.98 23.91 14.14
C VAL A 135 21.62 25.17 13.37
N VAL A 136 20.75 26.00 13.95
CA VAL A 136 20.38 27.30 13.39
C VAL A 136 21.13 28.38 14.18
N ARG A 137 21.82 29.28 13.47
CA ARG A 137 22.38 30.49 14.10
C ARG A 137 21.29 31.54 14.17
N LYS A 138 20.89 31.93 15.38
CA LYS A 138 19.96 33.03 15.62
C LYS A 138 20.66 34.05 16.51
N SER A 139 20.90 35.26 15.99
CA SER A 139 21.57 36.36 16.72
C SER A 139 22.94 35.96 17.30
N GLY A 140 23.79 35.30 16.50
CA GLY A 140 25.13 34.88 16.93
C GLY A 140 25.17 33.62 17.83
N ARG A 141 24.05 33.21 18.43
CA ARG A 141 23.97 31.98 19.23
C ARG A 141 23.57 30.79 18.35
N LYS A 142 24.29 29.67 18.50
CA LYS A 142 23.89 28.38 17.92
C LYS A 142 22.73 27.82 18.75
N VAL A 143 21.57 27.65 18.12
CA VAL A 143 20.41 26.99 18.73
C VAL A 143 20.16 25.71 17.95
N ASN A 144 20.09 24.59 18.67
CA ASN A 144 19.69 23.31 18.07
C ASN A 144 18.17 23.35 17.88
N LYS A 145 17.72 23.31 16.62
CA LYS A 145 16.30 23.18 16.30
C LYS A 145 16.10 21.78 15.72
N THR A 146 15.31 20.97 16.41
CA THR A 146 14.82 19.72 15.85
C THR A 146 13.90 20.05 14.68
N ARG A 147 14.26 19.59 13.48
CA ARG A 147 13.38 19.60 12.32
C ARG A 147 12.73 18.23 12.22
N THR A 148 11.42 18.21 12.34
CA THR A 148 10.64 17.00 12.11
C THR A 148 10.50 16.79 10.60
N TRP A 149 10.49 15.54 10.17
CA TRP A 149 10.24 15.15 8.78
C TRP A 149 9.02 15.87 8.18
N ILE A 150 7.95 16.00 8.99
CA ILE A 150 6.66 16.59 8.59
C ILE A 150 6.81 18.08 8.31
N SER A 151 7.48 18.84 9.18
CA SER A 151 7.64 20.29 9.01
C SER A 151 8.34 20.66 7.71
N GLU A 152 9.22 19.80 7.20
CA GLU A 152 9.92 20.03 5.95
C GLU A 152 9.14 19.59 4.70
N LEU A 153 8.29 18.56 4.81
CA LEU A 153 7.45 18.11 3.70
C LEU A 153 6.22 18.99 3.51
N LEU A 154 5.77 19.68 4.57
CA LEU A 154 4.65 20.61 4.50
C LEU A 154 5.04 21.99 3.94
N LEU A 155 6.32 22.30 3.69
CA LEU A 155 6.74 23.63 3.26
C LEU A 155 6.13 24.03 1.90
N PRO A 156 5.67 25.29 1.73
CA PRO A 156 5.01 25.75 0.49
C PRO A 156 5.85 25.62 -0.78
N TRP A 157 7.17 25.61 -0.63
CA TRP A 157 8.14 25.56 -1.75
C TRP A 157 8.61 24.15 -2.09
N VAL A 158 7.97 23.10 -1.57
CA VAL A 158 8.19 21.73 -2.03
C VAL A 158 7.56 21.57 -3.43
N GLY A 159 8.14 22.26 -4.40
CA GLY A 159 7.78 22.16 -5.81
C GLY A 159 8.47 20.98 -6.49
N GLY A 160 8.03 20.67 -7.70
CA GLY A 160 8.60 19.60 -8.50
C GLY A 160 8.12 18.21 -8.06
N LYS A 161 9.06 17.26 -7.89
CA LYS A 161 8.76 15.83 -7.72
C LYS A 161 8.00 15.48 -6.43
N LEU A 162 8.04 16.34 -5.42
CA LEU A 162 7.44 16.10 -4.11
C LEU A 162 6.12 16.83 -3.89
N ALA A 163 5.61 17.54 -4.90
CA ALA A 163 4.38 18.33 -4.77
C ALA A 163 3.18 17.47 -4.35
N SER A 164 3.00 16.31 -4.99
CA SER A 164 1.89 15.38 -4.66
C SER A 164 1.98 14.87 -3.23
N LEU A 165 3.17 14.43 -2.79
CA LEU A 165 3.39 13.99 -1.41
C LEU A 165 3.11 15.12 -0.40
N SER A 166 3.57 16.34 -0.68
CA SER A 166 3.33 17.50 0.17
C SER A 166 1.84 17.81 0.29
N MET A 167 1.12 17.79 -0.83
CA MET A 167 -0.34 18.00 -0.84
C MET A 167 -1.07 16.91 -0.06
N ALA A 168 -0.72 15.63 -0.27
CA ALA A 168 -1.29 14.51 0.48
C ALA A 168 -1.07 14.67 1.99
N LEU A 169 0.12 15.09 2.42
CA LEU A 169 0.41 15.31 3.84
C LEU A 169 -0.34 16.52 4.41
N ARG A 170 -0.56 17.59 3.63
CA ARG A 170 -1.38 18.74 4.05
C ARG A 170 -2.85 18.39 4.27
N SER A 171 -3.35 17.34 3.62
CA SER A 171 -4.69 16.81 3.89
C SER A 171 -4.77 15.99 5.19
N LEU A 172 -3.63 15.71 5.84
CA LEU A 172 -3.53 14.85 7.03
C LEU A 172 -3.04 15.60 8.27
N TYR A 173 -2.24 16.65 8.08
CA TYR A 173 -1.55 17.38 9.14
C TYR A 173 -1.73 18.89 9.00
N GLU A 174 -1.81 19.55 10.13
CA GLU A 174 -1.65 21.00 10.28
C GLU A 174 -0.22 21.43 9.93
N GLU A 175 0.01 22.74 9.72
CA GLU A 175 1.32 23.29 9.35
C GLU A 175 2.42 23.04 10.39
N ASP A 176 2.04 22.85 11.66
CA ASP A 176 2.95 22.53 12.76
C ASP A 176 3.29 21.02 12.84
N GLY A 177 2.66 20.21 12.00
CA GLY A 177 2.82 18.75 11.95
C GLY A 177 1.88 17.99 12.88
N THR A 178 0.92 18.65 13.53
CA THR A 178 -0.13 18.00 14.31
C THR A 178 -1.13 17.31 13.36
N PRO A 179 -1.48 16.03 13.58
CA PRO A 179 -2.53 15.39 12.79
C PRO A 179 -3.88 16.12 12.91
N LEU A 180 -4.60 16.27 11.81
CA LEU A 180 -5.93 16.88 11.80
C LEU A 180 -6.93 16.03 12.62
N ALA A 181 -7.70 16.68 13.51
CA ALA A 181 -8.61 15.98 14.42
C ALA A 181 -9.65 15.11 13.68
N THR A 182 -10.22 15.65 12.60
CA THR A 182 -11.17 14.96 11.72
C THR A 182 -10.60 13.67 11.12
N PHE A 183 -9.29 13.63 10.91
CA PHE A 183 -8.61 12.46 10.40
C PHE A 183 -8.31 11.47 11.54
N VAL A 184 -7.82 11.93 12.68
CA VAL A 184 -7.44 11.07 13.82
C VAL A 184 -8.60 10.19 14.28
N GLU A 185 -9.80 10.73 14.33
CA GLU A 185 -11.01 10.03 14.77
C GLU A 185 -11.32 8.76 13.94
N ARG A 186 -11.11 8.83 12.62
CA ARG A 186 -11.51 7.76 11.70
C ARG A 186 -10.33 6.91 11.21
N PHE A 187 -9.17 7.53 11.06
CA PHE A 187 -8.04 6.96 10.34
C PHE A 187 -6.72 7.07 11.10
N GLY A 188 -6.77 7.49 12.38
CA GLY A 188 -5.57 7.69 13.20
C GLY A 188 -4.61 6.50 13.20
N GLN A 189 -5.14 5.27 13.11
CA GLN A 189 -4.33 4.05 13.03
C GLN A 189 -3.33 4.04 11.85
N MET A 190 -3.64 4.67 10.72
CA MET A 190 -2.72 4.77 9.58
C MET A 190 -1.55 5.74 9.80
N LEU A 191 -1.69 6.68 10.74
CA LEU A 191 -0.61 7.61 11.10
C LEU A 191 0.22 7.11 12.26
N ILE A 192 -0.15 6.01 12.92
CA ILE A 192 0.66 5.41 13.99
C ILE A 192 1.99 4.85 13.46
N PRO A 193 2.01 4.01 12.39
CA PRO A 193 3.22 3.44 11.80
C PRO A 193 4.40 4.40 11.73
N THR A 194 5.60 3.96 12.13
CA THR A 194 6.82 4.76 11.98
C THR A 194 7.25 4.88 10.53
N THR A 195 6.81 3.97 9.67
CA THR A 195 7.06 4.00 8.23
C THR A 195 5.77 4.32 7.50
N MET A 196 5.85 5.34 6.65
CA MET A 196 4.79 5.71 5.73
C MET A 196 5.28 5.57 4.29
N VAL A 197 4.46 4.97 3.45
CA VAL A 197 4.73 4.79 2.02
C VAL A 197 3.70 5.59 1.25
N TYR A 198 4.15 6.46 0.35
CA TYR A 198 3.28 7.18 -0.56
C TYR A 198 3.53 6.71 -1.99
N ILE A 199 2.52 6.10 -2.60
CA ILE A 199 2.56 5.71 -4.02
C ILE A 199 2.14 6.93 -4.83
N ASP A 200 3.13 7.58 -5.44
CA ASP A 200 2.93 8.78 -6.26
C ASP A 200 2.38 8.44 -7.64
N LYS A 201 2.84 7.32 -8.22
CA LYS A 201 2.44 6.92 -9.56
C LYS A 201 2.37 5.40 -9.71
N LEU A 202 1.37 4.95 -10.44
CA LEU A 202 1.28 3.62 -11.05
C LEU A 202 0.98 3.82 -12.54
N GLU A 203 1.94 3.49 -13.39
CA GLU A 203 1.77 3.58 -14.84
C GLU A 203 1.83 2.17 -15.44
N ILE A 204 0.82 1.84 -16.24
CA ILE A 204 0.78 0.64 -17.08
C ILE A 204 0.73 1.11 -18.53
N LYS A 205 1.45 0.42 -19.44
CA LYS A 205 1.37 0.72 -20.87
C LYS A 205 -0.09 0.74 -21.33
N SER A 206 -0.48 1.77 -22.08
CA SER A 206 -1.88 2.04 -22.43
C SER A 206 -2.57 0.89 -23.18
N ASN A 207 -1.84 0.15 -24.04
CA ASN A 207 -2.33 -1.03 -24.75
C ASN A 207 -2.54 -2.27 -23.84
N LEU A 208 -2.13 -2.18 -22.57
CA LEU A 208 -2.23 -3.23 -21.56
C LEU A 208 -3.19 -2.85 -20.41
N GLU A 209 -3.72 -1.62 -20.40
CA GLU A 209 -4.77 -1.23 -19.45
C GLU A 209 -6.00 -2.15 -19.57
N GLY A 210 -6.63 -2.43 -18.43
CA GLY A 210 -7.78 -3.33 -18.36
C GLY A 210 -7.46 -4.83 -18.47
N LYS A 211 -6.19 -5.24 -18.69
CA LYS A 211 -5.79 -6.65 -18.76
C LYS A 211 -5.44 -7.30 -17.42
N GLY A 212 -5.61 -6.57 -16.31
CA GLY A 212 -5.39 -7.08 -14.95
C GLY A 212 -3.98 -6.88 -14.38
N PHE A 213 -3.04 -6.29 -15.13
CA PHE A 213 -1.68 -6.00 -14.65
C PHE A 213 -1.67 -5.18 -13.35
N GLY A 214 -2.46 -4.11 -13.28
CA GLY A 214 -2.51 -3.26 -12.09
C GLY A 214 -2.93 -4.02 -10.84
N LEU A 215 -3.88 -4.96 -10.96
CA LEU A 215 -4.35 -5.78 -9.83
C LEU A 215 -3.20 -6.61 -9.24
N VAL A 216 -2.53 -7.38 -10.10
CA VAL A 216 -1.46 -8.28 -9.70
C VAL A 216 -0.24 -7.48 -9.21
N ALA A 217 0.11 -6.39 -9.89
CA ALA A 217 1.19 -5.51 -9.50
C ALA A 217 0.97 -4.87 -8.12
N MET A 218 -0.24 -4.39 -7.80
CA MET A 218 -0.54 -3.84 -6.46
C MET A 218 -0.41 -4.91 -5.37
N GLN A 219 -0.89 -6.14 -5.65
CA GLN A 219 -0.78 -7.25 -4.70
C GLN A 219 0.68 -7.65 -4.45
N SER A 220 1.51 -7.74 -5.48
CA SER A 220 2.96 -7.95 -5.33
C SER A 220 3.61 -6.82 -4.56
N LEU A 221 3.28 -5.57 -4.88
CA LEU A 221 3.87 -4.42 -4.20
C LEU A 221 3.59 -4.48 -2.69
N HIS A 222 2.34 -4.74 -2.29
CA HIS A 222 1.97 -4.82 -0.87
C HIS A 222 2.71 -5.94 -0.12
N ARG A 223 3.00 -7.06 -0.77
CA ARG A 223 3.79 -8.15 -0.18
C ARG A 223 5.27 -7.76 -0.01
N LEU A 224 5.81 -6.99 -0.95
CA LEU A 224 7.22 -6.60 -0.96
C LEU A 224 7.53 -5.41 -0.04
N LEU A 225 6.57 -4.51 0.17
CA LEU A 225 6.79 -3.27 0.95
C LEU A 225 7.36 -3.53 2.37
N PRO A 226 6.84 -4.47 3.19
CA PRO A 226 7.43 -4.80 4.48
C PRO A 226 8.89 -5.25 4.40
N LEU A 227 9.21 -6.09 3.41
CA LEU A 227 10.56 -6.61 3.18
C LEU A 227 11.52 -5.48 2.79
N VAL A 228 11.09 -4.63 1.86
CA VAL A 228 11.88 -3.52 1.30
C VAL A 228 12.13 -2.44 2.33
N CYS A 229 11.11 -2.11 3.12
CA CYS A 229 11.22 -1.15 4.23
C CYS A 229 12.00 -1.74 5.43
N GLY A 230 12.25 -3.04 5.45
CA GLY A 230 13.01 -3.71 6.51
C GLY A 230 12.34 -3.64 7.88
N THR A 231 11.00 -3.62 7.92
CA THR A 231 10.22 -3.45 9.15
C THR A 231 9.30 -4.64 9.38
N ASP A 232 9.24 -5.13 10.63
CA ASP A 232 8.18 -6.02 11.14
C ASP A 232 6.98 -5.26 11.67
N LYS A 233 7.05 -3.93 11.70
CA LYS A 233 5.94 -3.08 12.12
C LYS A 233 5.01 -2.79 10.96
N ASP A 234 3.79 -2.42 11.33
CA ASP A 234 2.79 -1.91 10.40
C ASP A 234 3.35 -0.75 9.54
N ILE A 235 2.86 -0.67 8.30
CA ILE A 235 3.19 0.39 7.34
C ILE A 235 1.90 1.11 6.95
N GLY A 236 1.89 2.44 7.09
CA GLY A 236 0.83 3.28 6.55
C GLY A 236 1.09 3.53 5.07
N VAL A 237 0.20 3.08 4.18
CA VAL A 237 0.32 3.31 2.74
C VAL A 237 -0.70 4.34 2.31
N LEU A 238 -0.25 5.40 1.67
CA LEU A 238 -1.04 6.44 1.06
C LEU A 238 -0.88 6.38 -0.46
N LEU A 239 -1.92 6.74 -1.18
CA LEU A 239 -1.83 7.01 -2.60
C LEU A 239 -2.85 8.05 -3.01
N GLN A 240 -2.52 8.76 -4.06
CA GLN A 240 -3.42 9.68 -4.74
C GLN A 240 -3.69 9.07 -6.12
N PRO A 241 -4.91 8.57 -6.39
CA PRO A 241 -5.26 8.08 -7.71
C PRO A 241 -4.91 9.13 -8.77
N ASP A 242 -4.30 8.69 -9.87
CA ASP A 242 -3.61 9.56 -10.82
C ASP A 242 -4.50 10.75 -11.24
N PHE A 243 -3.95 11.96 -11.03
CA PHE A 243 -4.64 13.20 -11.33
C PHE A 243 -4.72 13.37 -12.84
N ILE A 244 -5.88 13.16 -13.44
CA ILE A 244 -6.05 13.56 -14.84
C ILE A 244 -6.01 15.09 -14.90
N PRO A 245 -5.05 15.69 -15.64
CA PRO A 245 -4.89 17.14 -15.70
C PRO A 245 -6.20 17.84 -16.10
N LYS A 246 -6.46 19.03 -15.56
CA LYS A 246 -7.65 19.86 -15.91
C LYS A 246 -7.81 20.11 -17.43
N LYS A 247 -6.77 19.88 -18.23
CA LYS A 247 -6.75 20.01 -19.68
C LYS A 247 -7.51 18.90 -20.41
N ASP A 248 -7.74 17.75 -19.78
CA ASP A 248 -8.58 16.69 -20.33
C ASP A 248 -10.08 17.02 -20.18
N ARG A 249 -10.88 16.51 -21.12
CA ARG A 249 -12.36 16.66 -21.06
C ARG A 249 -12.89 16.07 -19.75
N GLU A 250 -13.75 16.83 -19.08
CA GLU A 250 -14.36 16.49 -17.79
C GLU A 250 -14.95 15.07 -17.75
N ALA A 251 -15.66 14.65 -18.80
CA ALA A 251 -16.22 13.31 -18.90
C ALA A 251 -15.16 12.20 -18.84
N LYS A 252 -14.00 12.38 -19.48
CA LYS A 252 -12.88 11.43 -19.45
C LYS A 252 -12.25 11.39 -18.06
N ARG A 253 -12.13 12.56 -17.40
CA ARG A 253 -11.66 12.67 -16.02
C ARG A 253 -12.55 11.89 -15.07
N LYS A 254 -13.85 12.13 -15.14
CA LYS A 254 -14.86 11.46 -14.33
C LYS A 254 -14.85 9.94 -14.52
N GLY A 255 -14.86 9.47 -15.77
CA GLY A 255 -14.87 8.04 -16.07
C GLY A 255 -13.65 7.29 -15.50
N LYS A 256 -12.44 7.81 -15.72
CA LYS A 256 -11.24 7.18 -15.15
C LYS A 256 -11.22 7.25 -13.62
N GLN A 257 -11.69 8.35 -13.05
CA GLN A 257 -11.75 8.49 -11.60
C GLN A 257 -12.72 7.47 -10.99
N GLU A 258 -13.88 7.26 -11.60
CA GLU A 258 -14.82 6.20 -11.20
C GLU A 258 -14.17 4.81 -11.30
N GLU A 259 -13.42 4.52 -12.37
CA GLU A 259 -12.64 3.28 -12.49
C GLU A 259 -11.64 3.10 -11.35
N LEU A 260 -10.86 4.14 -11.02
CA LEU A 260 -9.86 4.10 -9.95
C LEU A 260 -10.50 3.94 -8.57
N MET A 261 -11.65 4.60 -8.34
CA MET A 261 -12.44 4.47 -7.12
C MET A 261 -13.06 3.09 -6.95
N LEU A 262 -13.24 2.32 -8.03
CA LEU A 262 -13.64 0.91 -7.97
C LEU A 262 -12.43 -0.04 -7.87
N PHE A 263 -11.27 0.39 -8.33
CA PHE A 263 -10.05 -0.40 -8.36
C PHE A 263 -9.38 -0.47 -6.96
N TYR A 264 -9.06 0.67 -6.35
CA TYR A 264 -8.27 0.70 -5.12
C TYR A 264 -8.96 0.09 -3.89
N PRO A 265 -10.29 0.20 -3.69
CA PRO A 265 -10.95 -0.49 -2.58
C PRO A 265 -10.86 -2.03 -2.64
N LYS A 266 -10.75 -2.62 -3.84
CA LYS A 266 -10.49 -4.07 -3.99
C LYS A 266 -9.11 -4.47 -3.45
N HIS A 267 -8.23 -3.49 -3.28
CA HIS A 267 -6.93 -3.61 -2.65
C HIS A 267 -6.91 -3.09 -1.22
N GLY A 268 -8.07 -3.00 -0.55
CA GLY A 268 -8.16 -2.59 0.86
C GLY A 268 -7.82 -1.13 1.13
N TYR A 269 -7.85 -0.27 0.11
CA TYR A 269 -7.72 1.17 0.31
C TYR A 269 -9.06 1.81 0.65
N GLU A 270 -9.01 2.75 1.58
CA GLU A 270 -10.15 3.55 1.99
C GLU A 270 -9.94 5.00 1.58
N VAL A 271 -11.04 5.68 1.25
CA VAL A 271 -11.02 7.11 0.95
C VAL A 271 -10.79 7.87 2.25
N ILE A 272 -9.67 8.56 2.32
CA ILE A 272 -9.27 9.35 3.49
C ILE A 272 -9.79 10.78 3.38
N TYR A 273 -9.58 11.39 2.22
CA TYR A 273 -9.89 12.79 1.98
C TYR A 273 -10.37 12.96 0.55
N GLN A 274 -11.37 13.82 0.39
CA GLN A 274 -11.98 14.19 -0.88
C GLN A 274 -12.30 15.68 -0.81
N GLU A 275 -11.78 16.46 -1.76
CA GLU A 275 -11.95 17.92 -1.76
C GLU A 275 -13.38 18.34 -2.20
N GLU A 276 -13.95 17.65 -3.19
CA GLU A 276 -15.30 17.93 -3.72
C GLU A 276 -16.13 16.65 -3.85
N ASP A 277 -17.38 16.69 -3.36
CA ASP A 277 -18.32 15.56 -3.42
C ASP A 277 -18.80 15.24 -4.84
N THR A 278 -18.80 16.23 -5.75
CA THR A 278 -19.48 16.16 -7.05
C THR A 278 -18.55 15.88 -8.22
N LEU A 279 -17.34 16.44 -8.20
CA LEU A 279 -16.31 16.28 -9.21
C LEU A 279 -14.98 16.10 -8.50
N PRO A 280 -14.65 14.86 -8.15
CA PRO A 280 -13.65 14.68 -7.14
C PRO A 280 -12.27 14.75 -7.76
N CYS A 281 -11.79 15.99 -7.83
CA CYS A 281 -10.55 16.34 -8.47
C CYS A 281 -9.37 15.89 -7.62
N PHE A 282 -9.49 15.92 -6.29
CA PHE A 282 -8.50 15.42 -5.34
C PHE A 282 -9.10 14.34 -4.44
N PHE A 283 -8.48 13.15 -4.45
CA PHE A 283 -8.69 12.13 -3.44
C PHE A 283 -7.37 11.64 -2.86
N LEU A 284 -7.33 11.54 -1.54
CA LEU A 284 -6.32 10.76 -0.86
C LEU A 284 -6.96 9.44 -0.42
N MET A 285 -6.29 8.35 -0.72
CA MET A 285 -6.66 7.03 -0.22
C MET A 285 -5.53 6.47 0.63
N GLY A 286 -5.87 5.61 1.59
CA GLY A 286 -4.85 4.90 2.33
C GLY A 286 -5.27 3.54 2.83
N ARG A 287 -4.26 2.80 3.27
CA ARG A 287 -4.35 1.43 3.75
C ARG A 287 -3.30 1.20 4.82
N LEU A 288 -3.65 0.43 5.84
CA LEU A 288 -2.68 -0.12 6.79
C LEU A 288 -2.21 -1.50 6.29
N LEU A 289 -0.91 -1.67 6.07
CA LEU A 289 -0.31 -2.99 5.89
C LEU A 289 0.18 -3.49 7.24
N LYS A 290 -0.29 -4.66 7.66
CA LYS A 290 0.17 -5.30 8.88
C LYS A 290 1.57 -5.85 8.69
N GLY A 291 2.45 -5.60 9.64
CA GLY A 291 3.74 -6.27 9.66
C GLY A 291 3.57 -7.77 9.90
N GLU A 292 4.50 -8.57 9.40
CA GLU A 292 4.57 -9.98 9.81
C GLU A 292 4.99 -10.00 11.28
N GLU A 293 4.01 -10.11 12.19
CA GLU A 293 4.27 -10.48 13.57
C GLU A 293 5.11 -11.74 13.54
N GLY A 294 6.38 -11.62 13.94
CA GLY A 294 7.35 -12.70 13.81
C GLY A 294 6.72 -13.96 14.35
N SER A 295 6.46 -14.93 13.45
CA SER A 295 5.91 -16.24 13.77
C SER A 295 6.62 -16.71 15.03
N GLY A 296 5.88 -16.77 16.14
CA GLY A 296 6.45 -16.84 17.48
C GLY A 296 7.64 -17.79 17.49
N ARG A 297 8.79 -17.30 17.97
CA ARG A 297 9.73 -18.19 18.63
C ARG A 297 8.89 -18.88 19.71
N LYS A 298 8.39 -20.08 19.40
CA LYS A 298 8.17 -21.09 20.42
C LYS A 298 9.57 -21.33 20.94
N ASP A 299 9.92 -20.63 22.01
CA ASP A 299 11.01 -21.05 22.86
C ASP A 299 10.65 -22.48 23.25
N ALA A 300 11.36 -23.41 22.61
CA ALA A 300 11.23 -24.82 22.90
C ALA A 300 11.67 -24.99 24.35
N ASP A 301 10.70 -25.35 25.18
CA ASP A 301 10.82 -26.23 26.34
C ASP A 301 12.19 -26.19 27.01
N SER A 302 12.30 -25.31 28.00
CA SER A 302 13.13 -25.61 29.16
C SER A 302 12.43 -26.75 29.92
N ASP A 303 12.65 -27.97 29.48
CA ASP A 303 12.54 -29.15 30.35
C ASP A 303 13.59 -28.97 31.44
N ALA A 304 13.17 -28.37 32.55
CA ALA A 304 13.88 -28.41 33.80
C ALA A 304 13.60 -29.76 34.41
N ASP A 305 14.62 -30.62 34.43
CA ASP A 305 14.66 -31.84 35.22
C ASP A 305 14.42 -31.50 36.70
N GLU A 306 13.18 -31.69 37.17
CA GLU A 306 12.88 -31.87 38.58
C GLU A 306 13.34 -33.28 38.97
N GLU A 307 14.62 -33.43 39.33
CA GLU A 307 15.07 -34.64 40.03
C GLU A 307 14.58 -34.63 41.49
N ASP A 308 13.90 -35.73 41.80
CA ASP A 308 13.27 -36.08 43.06
C ASP A 308 14.16 -35.89 44.30
N SER A 309 13.61 -35.21 45.30
CA SER A 309 14.08 -35.28 46.68
C SER A 309 13.23 -36.28 47.46
N GLU A 310 13.55 -37.58 47.32
CA GLU A 310 13.03 -38.60 48.22
C GLU A 310 13.79 -38.58 49.55
N MET A 311 13.01 -38.42 50.62
CA MET A 311 13.38 -38.65 52.01
C MET A 311 13.85 -40.10 52.23
N MET A 312 14.91 -40.28 53.01
CA MET A 312 14.99 -41.40 53.95
C MET A 312 15.63 -40.94 55.27
N ASP A 313 14.77 -40.76 56.26
CA ASP A 313 15.10 -40.96 57.67
C ASP A 313 15.40 -42.44 57.90
N LEU A 314 16.58 -42.78 58.42
CA LEU A 314 16.78 -43.99 59.23
C LEU A 314 17.93 -43.76 60.24
N ASP A 315 17.52 -43.83 61.50
CA ASP A 315 18.23 -44.09 62.78
C ASP A 315 19.37 -43.19 63.27
#